data_AF-A0A091BKY8-F1
#
_entry.id   AF-A0A091BKY8-F1
#
_cell.length_a   1.000
_cell.length_b   1.000
_cell.length_c   1.000
_cell.angle_alpha   90.00
_cell.angle_beta   90.00
_cell.angle_gamma   90.00
#
_symmetry.space_group_name_H-M   'P 1'
#
loop_
_entity.id
_entity.type
_entity.pdbx_description
1 polymer ?
#
loop_
_entity_poly.entity_id
_entity_poly.type
_entity_poly.pdbx_seq_one_letter_code
_entity_poly.pdbx_strand_id
1 'polypeptide(L)'
;MSFPELLTLASALLLSVWLSLRAPPRVRIVVVIAVLLVSAAMFLPLETLEQAFGRRNVRWLGKRLAGTPFDVSVMAHFLAFAGLAAVLWLSRPDWRGWRAVGVLVALAVAGELMQGIGAYRQARLDDVFTNLLGSAAGLAVALPIAWWRGRGPPPPA
;
A
#
# COMPACT_ATOMS: atom_id res chain seq x y z
N MET A 1 -15.11 -13.49 -12.61
CA MET A 1 -13.80 -13.14 -12.04
C MET A 1 -12.75 -13.83 -12.88
N SER A 2 -11.84 -13.07 -13.50
CA SER A 2 -10.75 -13.62 -14.30
C SER A 2 -9.69 -14.31 -13.42
N PHE A 3 -8.83 -15.14 -14.02
CA PHE A 3 -7.74 -15.81 -13.26
C PHE A 3 -6.81 -14.82 -12.54
N PRO A 4 -6.34 -13.71 -13.17
CA PRO A 4 -5.54 -12.70 -12.48
C PRO A 4 -6.28 -12.04 -11.30
N GLU A 5 -7.58 -11.76 -11.44
CA GLU A 5 -8.38 -11.20 -10.33
C GLU A 5 -8.47 -12.16 -9.14
N LEU A 6 -8.66 -13.46 -9.39
CA LEU A 6 -8.67 -14.49 -8.35
C LEU A 6 -7.31 -14.59 -7.66
N LEU A 7 -6.22 -14.56 -8.43
CA LEU A 7 -4.86 -14.63 -7.91
C LEU A 7 -4.52 -13.40 -7.05
N THR A 8 -4.90 -12.21 -7.50
CA THR A 8 -4.74 -10.97 -6.73
C THR A 8 -5.54 -11.03 -5.43
N LEU A 9 -6.81 -11.44 -5.48
CA LEU A 9 -7.65 -11.55 -4.30
C LEU A 9 -7.08 -12.57 -3.30
N ALA A 10 -6.71 -13.76 -3.77
CA ALA A 10 -6.10 -14.79 -2.94
C ALA A 10 -4.79 -14.30 -2.31
N SER A 11 -3.94 -13.63 -3.09
CA SER A 11 -2.67 -13.08 -2.60
C SER A 11 -2.87 -11.99 -1.55
N ALA A 12 -3.82 -11.08 -1.77
CA ALA A 12 -4.19 -10.05 -0.80
C ALA A 12 -4.71 -10.65 0.51
N LEU A 13 -5.55 -11.68 0.44
CA LEU A 13 -6.09 -12.38 1.61
C LEU A 13 -4.99 -13.15 2.36
N LEU A 14 -4.15 -13.91 1.66
CA LEU A 14 -3.04 -14.65 2.27
C LEU A 14 -2.04 -13.70 2.95
N LEU A 15 -1.69 -12.60 2.28
CA LEU A 15 -0.85 -11.56 2.85
C LEU A 15 -1.50 -10.91 4.08
N SER A 16 -2.79 -10.58 4.01
CA SER A 16 -3.54 -10.01 5.14
C SER A 16 -3.52 -10.94 6.35
N VAL A 17 -3.75 -12.24 6.13
CA VAL A 17 -3.66 -13.26 7.18
C VAL A 17 -2.23 -13.28 7.72
N TRP A 18 -1.22 -13.46 6.87
CA TRP A 18 0.18 -13.57 7.27
C TRP A 18 0.67 -12.35 8.07
N LEU A 19 0.42 -11.13 7.58
CA LEU A 19 0.79 -9.87 8.24
C LEU A 19 -0.02 -9.60 9.52
N SER A 20 -1.16 -10.26 9.72
CA SER A 20 -1.97 -10.14 10.93
C SER A 20 -1.80 -11.33 11.89
N LEU A 21 -1.05 -12.37 11.49
CA LEU A 21 -0.73 -13.50 12.37
C LEU A 21 -0.05 -12.99 13.64
N ARG A 22 -0.49 -13.52 14.78
CA ARG A 22 -0.01 -13.18 16.13
C ARG A 22 -0.24 -11.74 16.59
N ALA A 23 -0.83 -10.86 15.78
CA ALA A 23 -1.24 -9.53 16.24
C ALA A 23 -2.48 -9.59 17.16
N PRO A 24 -2.68 -8.61 18.06
CA PRO A 24 -3.92 -8.47 18.81
C PRO A 24 -5.09 -8.08 17.88
N PRO A 25 -6.36 -8.39 18.23
CA PRO A 25 -7.51 -8.27 17.31
C PRO A 25 -7.65 -6.88 16.65
N ARG A 26 -7.47 -5.80 17.42
CA ARG A 26 -7.53 -4.43 16.88
C ARG A 26 -6.48 -4.18 15.81
N VAL A 27 -5.25 -4.65 16.01
CA VAL A 27 -4.17 -4.51 15.02
C VAL A 27 -4.44 -5.36 13.80
N ARG A 28 -5.02 -6.57 13.97
CA ARG A 28 -5.40 -7.41 12.81
C ARG A 28 -6.35 -6.68 11.90
N ILE A 29 -7.41 -6.08 12.45
CA ILE A 29 -8.40 -5.33 11.67
C ILE A 29 -7.72 -4.19 10.90
N VAL A 30 -6.87 -3.40 11.58
CA VAL A 30 -6.17 -2.27 10.94
C VAL A 30 -5.24 -2.74 9.82
N VAL A 31 -4.47 -3.81 10.03
CA VAL A 31 -3.55 -4.35 9.02
C VAL A 31 -4.32 -4.93 7.83
N VAL A 32 -5.39 -5.70 8.08
CA VAL A 32 -6.23 -6.26 7.01
C VAL A 32 -6.84 -5.14 6.17
N ILE A 33 -7.42 -4.11 6.81
CA ILE A 33 -7.98 -2.95 6.09
C ILE A 33 -6.89 -2.26 5.27
N ALA A 34 -5.70 -2.03 5.83
CA ALA A 34 -4.60 -1.39 5.11
C ALA A 34 -4.16 -2.19 3.86
N VAL A 35 -4.02 -3.51 3.99
CA VAL A 35 -3.67 -4.39 2.86
C VAL A 35 -4.77 -4.41 1.80
N LEU A 36 -6.05 -4.45 2.21
CA LEU A 36 -7.18 -4.38 1.28
C LEU A 36 -7.24 -3.03 0.57
N LEU A 37 -6.96 -1.92 1.25
CA LEU A 37 -6.90 -0.59 0.65
C LEU A 37 -5.76 -0.48 -0.36
N VAL A 38 -4.59 -1.05 -0.08
CA VAL A 38 -3.48 -1.11 -1.05
C VAL A 38 -3.86 -1.97 -2.26
N SER A 39 -4.48 -3.12 -2.02
CA SER A 39 -4.95 -4.00 -3.09
C SER A 39 -5.99 -3.29 -3.96
N ALA A 40 -6.94 -2.58 -3.34
CA ALA A 40 -7.89 -1.76 -4.07
C ALA A 40 -7.17 -0.65 -4.86
N ALA A 41 -6.28 0.13 -4.24
CA ALA A 41 -5.55 1.19 -4.93
C ALA A 41 -4.77 0.69 -6.17
N MET A 42 -4.20 -0.52 -6.08
CA MET A 42 -3.43 -1.15 -7.15
C MET A 42 -4.28 -1.74 -8.28
N PHE A 43 -5.45 -2.28 -7.98
CA PHE A 43 -6.18 -3.13 -8.93
C PHE A 43 -7.58 -2.64 -9.28
N LEU A 44 -8.10 -1.61 -8.59
CA LEU A 44 -9.43 -1.07 -8.92
C LEU A 44 -9.34 -0.21 -10.19
N PRO A 45 -10.21 -0.43 -11.18
CA PRO A 45 -10.35 0.47 -12.32
C PRO A 45 -10.74 1.88 -11.88
N LEU A 46 -10.32 2.89 -12.64
CA LEU A 46 -10.64 4.29 -12.36
C LEU A 46 -12.14 4.52 -12.33
N GLU A 47 -12.91 3.82 -13.17
CA GLU A 47 -14.37 3.89 -13.22
C GLU A 47 -14.98 3.44 -11.89
N THR A 48 -14.43 2.39 -11.27
CA THR A 48 -14.88 1.91 -9.97
C THR A 48 -14.51 2.90 -8.86
N LEU A 49 -13.36 3.57 -8.95
CA LEU A 49 -13.01 4.66 -8.05
C LEU A 49 -13.96 5.86 -8.22
N GLU A 50 -14.32 6.23 -9.46
CA GLU A 50 -15.29 7.28 -9.74
C GLU A 50 -16.69 6.93 -9.19
N GLN A 51 -17.08 5.66 -9.22
CA GLN A 51 -18.34 5.18 -8.64
C GLN A 51 -18.32 5.22 -7.11
N ALA A 52 -17.22 4.77 -6.49
CA ALA A 52 -17.11 4.69 -5.03
C ALA A 52 -16.96 6.08 -4.37
N PHE A 53 -16.14 6.95 -4.94
CA PHE A 53 -15.79 8.26 -4.35
C PHE A 53 -16.48 9.44 -5.02
N GLY A 54 -17.22 9.19 -6.11
CA GLY A 54 -17.89 10.20 -6.90
C GLY A 54 -16.98 10.82 -7.95
N ARG A 55 -17.42 10.76 -9.21
CA ARG A 55 -16.74 11.31 -10.40
C ARG A 55 -16.26 12.75 -10.24
N ARG A 56 -17.04 13.60 -9.55
CA ARG A 56 -16.66 15.00 -9.29
C ARG A 56 -15.39 15.12 -8.45
N ASN A 57 -15.26 14.28 -7.41
CA ASN A 57 -14.14 14.33 -6.47
C ASN A 57 -12.86 13.80 -7.13
N VAL A 58 -12.96 12.67 -7.85
CA VAL A 58 -11.85 12.09 -8.60
C VAL A 58 -11.33 13.07 -9.66
N ARG A 59 -12.22 13.71 -10.41
CA ARG A 59 -11.83 14.74 -11.39
C ARG A 59 -11.25 16.00 -10.74
N TRP A 60 -11.79 16.44 -9.61
CA TRP A 60 -11.24 17.57 -8.86
C TRP A 60 -9.80 17.28 -8.41
N LEU A 61 -9.55 16.07 -7.91
CA LEU A 61 -8.20 15.62 -7.55
C LEU A 61 -7.30 15.58 -8.79
N GLY A 62 -7.78 15.01 -9.90
CA GLY A 62 -7.03 15.00 -11.17
C GLY A 62 -6.65 16.42 -11.63
N LYS A 63 -7.55 17.40 -11.51
CA LYS A 63 -7.24 18.81 -11.82
C LYS A 63 -6.18 19.40 -10.89
N ARG A 64 -6.17 19.04 -9.60
CA ARG A 64 -5.13 19.49 -8.65
C ARG A 64 -3.77 18.89 -8.96
N LEU A 65 -3.75 17.69 -9.52
CA LEU A 65 -2.54 16.96 -9.89
C LEU A 65 -2.02 17.29 -11.30
N ALA A 66 -2.82 17.99 -12.13
CA ALA A 66 -2.50 18.26 -13.54
C ALA A 66 -1.21 19.07 -13.79
N GLY A 67 -0.61 19.67 -12.77
CA GLY A 67 0.70 20.36 -12.83
C GLY A 67 1.84 19.59 -12.15
N THR A 68 1.62 18.34 -11.77
CA THR A 68 2.58 17.49 -11.06
C THR A 68 2.92 16.27 -11.92
N PRO A 69 4.03 15.55 -11.66
CA PRO A 69 4.31 14.29 -12.35
C PRO A 69 3.37 13.15 -11.92
N PHE A 70 2.45 13.39 -10.98
CA PHE A 70 1.52 12.39 -10.47
C PHE A 70 0.17 12.52 -11.16
N ASP A 71 -0.38 11.41 -11.63
CA ASP A 71 -1.81 11.30 -11.89
C ASP A 71 -2.55 10.76 -10.65
N VAL A 72 -3.88 10.61 -10.76
CA VAL A 72 -4.70 10.11 -9.65
C VAL A 72 -4.34 8.68 -9.25
N SER A 73 -4.00 7.81 -10.20
CA SER A 73 -3.63 6.42 -9.93
C SER A 73 -2.28 6.35 -9.23
N VAL A 74 -1.28 7.06 -9.74
CA VAL A 74 0.07 7.14 -9.15
C VAL A 74 -0.02 7.72 -7.73
N MET A 75 -0.84 8.75 -7.51
CA MET A 75 -1.07 9.30 -6.17
C MET A 75 -1.76 8.30 -5.24
N ALA A 76 -2.74 7.53 -5.73
CA ALA A 76 -3.40 6.50 -4.92
C ALA A 76 -2.43 5.40 -4.49
N HIS A 77 -1.58 4.93 -5.40
CA HIS A 77 -0.51 3.97 -5.12
C HIS A 77 0.46 4.51 -4.05
N PHE A 78 0.97 5.73 -4.24
CA PHE A 78 1.87 6.39 -3.29
C PHE A 78 1.26 6.47 -1.90
N LEU A 79 0.02 6.97 -1.78
CA LEU A 79 -0.66 7.14 -0.50
C LEU A 79 -1.00 5.79 0.16
N ALA A 80 -1.36 4.78 -0.62
CA ALA A 80 -1.65 3.44 -0.11
C ALA A 80 -0.40 2.80 0.51
N PHE A 81 0.73 2.83 -0.19
CA PHE A 81 1.99 2.30 0.33
C PHE A 81 2.51 3.12 1.52
N ALA A 82 2.36 4.45 1.51
CA ALA A 82 2.67 5.30 2.67
C ALA A 82 1.84 4.92 3.90
N GLY A 83 0.53 4.75 3.72
CA GLY A 83 -0.38 4.33 4.77
C GLY A 83 -0.03 2.95 5.32
N LEU A 84 0.21 1.97 4.45
CA LEU A 84 0.59 0.61 4.86
C LEU A 84 1.91 0.60 5.62
N ALA A 85 2.94 1.30 5.13
CA ALA A 85 4.22 1.40 5.81
C ALA A 85 4.08 2.00 7.22
N ALA A 86 3.29 3.07 7.35
CA ALA A 86 3.03 3.68 8.64
C ALA A 86 2.25 2.74 9.59
N VAL A 87 1.22 2.05 9.09
CA VAL A 87 0.45 1.06 9.85
C VAL A 87 1.34 -0.08 10.34
N LEU A 88 2.14 -0.68 9.45
CA LEU A 88 3.04 -1.77 9.82
C LEU A 88 4.03 -1.29 10.90
N TRP A 89 4.66 -0.14 10.71
CA TRP A 89 5.64 0.37 11.65
C TRP A 89 5.05 0.69 13.03
N LEU A 90 3.87 1.32 13.07
CA LEU A 90 3.24 1.77 14.31
C LEU A 90 2.52 0.63 15.06
N SER A 91 1.97 -0.34 14.32
CA SER A 91 1.10 -1.38 14.88
C SER A 91 1.79 -2.75 15.04
N ARG A 92 2.90 -3.01 14.34
CA ARG A 92 3.66 -4.27 14.42
C ARG A 92 5.12 -4.04 14.84
N PRO A 93 5.40 -3.83 16.15
CA PRO A 93 6.76 -3.65 16.65
C PRO A 93 7.72 -4.80 16.29
N ASP A 94 7.19 -6.02 16.23
CA ASP A 94 7.89 -7.26 15.88
C ASP A 94 8.36 -7.34 14.41
N TRP A 95 7.79 -6.50 13.54
CA TRP A 95 8.12 -6.39 12.11
C TRP A 95 8.97 -5.18 11.77
N ARG A 96 9.34 -4.33 12.73
CA ARG A 96 10.12 -3.12 12.43
C ARG A 96 11.51 -3.44 11.87
N GLY A 97 12.17 -2.41 11.35
CA GLY A 97 13.48 -2.53 10.71
C GLY A 97 13.39 -3.25 9.37
N TRP A 98 14.35 -4.14 9.11
CA TRP A 98 14.51 -4.81 7.81
C TRP A 98 13.33 -5.70 7.41
N ARG A 99 12.55 -6.22 8.37
CA ARG A 99 11.36 -7.03 8.05
C ARG A 99 10.26 -6.21 7.38
N ALA A 100 9.92 -5.04 7.94
CA ALA A 100 8.95 -4.13 7.34
C ALA A 100 9.44 -3.62 5.99
N VAL A 101 10.71 -3.21 5.90
CA VAL A 101 11.32 -2.78 4.64
C VAL A 101 11.25 -3.88 3.58
N GLY A 102 11.64 -5.11 3.93
CA GLY A 102 11.62 -6.26 3.03
C GLY A 102 10.21 -6.59 2.51
N VAL A 103 9.19 -6.54 3.38
CA VAL A 103 7.79 -6.72 2.96
C VAL A 103 7.35 -5.61 2.00
N LEU A 104 7.63 -4.35 2.32
CA LEU A 104 7.23 -3.22 1.47
C LEU A 104 7.88 -3.29 0.10
N VAL A 105 9.17 -3.67 0.03
CA VAL A 105 9.89 -3.90 -1.23
C VAL A 105 9.28 -5.07 -2.00
N ALA A 106 9.06 -6.21 -1.34
CA ALA A 106 8.45 -7.37 -1.97
C ALA A 106 7.05 -7.06 -2.52
N LEU A 107 6.25 -6.27 -1.81
CA LEU A 107 4.93 -5.85 -2.26
C LEU A 107 4.96 -4.87 -3.41
N ALA A 108 5.88 -3.92 -3.42
CA ALA A 108 6.04 -2.99 -4.53
C ALA A 108 6.37 -3.74 -5.82
N VAL A 109 7.27 -4.71 -5.76
CA VAL A 109 7.66 -5.54 -6.91
C VAL A 109 6.55 -6.51 -7.31
N ALA A 110 5.99 -7.26 -6.36
CA ALA A 110 4.96 -8.25 -6.63
C ALA A 110 3.67 -7.62 -7.16
N GLY A 111 3.29 -6.44 -6.66
CA GLY A 111 2.14 -5.69 -7.16
C GLY A 111 2.28 -5.37 -8.65
N GLU A 112 3.47 -4.95 -9.06
CA GLU A 112 3.77 -4.63 -10.47
C GLU A 112 3.75 -5.86 -11.37
N LEU A 113 4.39 -6.95 -10.92
CA LEU A 113 4.37 -8.23 -11.64
C LEU A 113 2.92 -8.73 -11.83
N MET A 114 2.09 -8.59 -10.80
CA MET A 114 0.68 -8.96 -10.86
C MET A 114 -0.12 -8.08 -11.81
N GLN A 115 0.18 -6.78 -11.89
CA GLN A 115 -0.42 -5.90 -12.90
C GLN A 115 -0.03 -6.32 -14.31
N GLY A 116 1.25 -6.69 -14.53
CA GLY A 116 1.73 -7.17 -15.83
C GLY A 116 1.13 -8.49 -16.32
N ILE A 117 0.63 -9.33 -15.42
CA ILE A 117 -0.15 -10.53 -15.75
C ILE A 117 -1.61 -10.19 -16.10
N GLY A 118 -2.11 -9.06 -15.60
CA GLY A 118 -3.46 -8.57 -15.87
C GLY A 118 -3.63 -8.02 -17.28
N ALA A 119 -4.87 -8.04 -17.79
CA ALA A 119 -5.17 -7.54 -19.14
C ALA A 119 -5.21 -6.01 -19.25
N TYR A 120 -5.26 -5.30 -18.11
CA TYR A 120 -5.68 -3.89 -18.06
C TYR A 120 -4.53 -2.89 -17.93
N ARG A 121 -3.32 -3.31 -17.54
CA ARG A 121 -2.21 -2.39 -17.29
C ARG A 121 -0.87 -3.07 -17.62
N GLN A 122 0.05 -2.33 -18.22
CA GLN A 122 1.41 -2.81 -18.47
C GLN A 122 2.27 -2.58 -17.23
N ALA A 123 3.13 -3.54 -16.93
CA ALA A 123 4.11 -3.41 -15.86
C ALA A 123 5.14 -2.31 -16.19
N ARG A 124 5.41 -1.41 -15.24
CA ARG A 124 6.32 -0.27 -15.33
C ARG A 124 7.20 -0.19 -14.08
N LEU A 125 8.51 -0.03 -14.28
CA LEU A 125 9.44 0.18 -13.17
C LEU A 125 9.13 1.45 -12.37
N ASP A 126 8.59 2.48 -13.03
CA ASP A 126 8.20 3.75 -12.41
C ASP A 126 7.14 3.56 -11.30
N ASP A 127 6.25 2.57 -11.47
CA ASP A 127 5.20 2.26 -10.50
C ASP A 127 5.79 1.58 -9.25
N VAL A 128 6.80 0.72 -9.42
CA VAL A 128 7.60 0.17 -8.30
C VAL A 128 8.29 1.30 -7.53
N PHE A 129 8.97 2.22 -8.23
CA PHE A 129 9.63 3.36 -7.59
C PHE A 129 8.63 4.23 -6.81
N THR A 130 7.46 4.50 -7.39
CA THR A 130 6.39 5.25 -6.72
C THR A 130 5.94 4.56 -5.42
N ASN A 131 5.72 3.25 -5.46
CA ASN A 131 5.33 2.46 -4.29
C ASN A 131 6.40 2.49 -3.19
N LEU A 132 7.68 2.42 -3.57
CA LEU A 132 8.81 2.51 -2.65
C LEU A 132 8.95 3.92 -2.04
N LEU A 133 8.76 4.97 -2.84
CA LEU A 133 8.74 6.35 -2.34
C LEU A 133 7.59 6.58 -1.36
N GLY A 134 6.39 6.06 -1.66
CA GLY A 134 5.26 6.06 -0.73
C GLY A 134 5.62 5.37 0.58
N SER A 135 6.19 4.17 0.49
CA SER A 135 6.66 3.40 1.66
C SER A 135 7.66 4.19 2.50
N ALA A 136 8.66 4.81 1.87
CA ALA A 136 9.66 5.63 2.53
C ALA A 136 9.03 6.84 3.25
N ALA A 137 8.10 7.53 2.59
CA ALA A 137 7.35 8.65 3.20
C ALA A 137 6.52 8.18 4.41
N GLY A 138 5.85 7.03 4.30
CA GLY A 138 5.10 6.43 5.41
C GLY A 138 5.98 6.11 6.62
N LEU A 139 7.16 5.52 6.37
CA LEU A 139 8.15 5.27 7.42
C LEU A 139 8.69 6.57 8.03
N ALA A 140 8.98 7.57 7.20
CA ALA A 140 9.47 8.88 7.65
C ALA A 140 8.46 9.59 8.57
N VAL A 141 7.15 9.41 8.35
CA VAL A 141 6.10 9.91 9.26
C VAL A 141 5.97 9.03 10.51
N ALA A 142 6.03 7.71 10.35
CA ALA A 142 5.82 6.78 11.46
C ALA A 142 6.97 6.79 12.48
N LEU A 143 8.20 7.07 12.06
CA LEU A 143 9.37 7.10 12.92
C LEU A 143 9.28 8.17 14.03
N PRO A 144 9.03 9.46 13.73
CA PRO A 144 8.80 10.49 14.75
C PRO A 144 7.65 10.16 15.69
N ILE A 145 6.54 9.63 15.17
CA ILE A 145 5.38 9.23 15.98
C ILE A 145 5.75 8.09 16.94
N ALA A 146 6.49 7.10 16.45
CA ALA A 146 6.96 5.99 17.27
C ALA A 146 7.92 6.46 18.35
N TRP A 147 8.85 7.36 18.01
CA TRP A 147 9.79 7.96 18.95
C TRP A 147 9.10 8.77 20.05
N TRP A 148 8.15 9.64 19.67
CA TRP A 148 7.35 10.42 20.63
C TRP A 148 6.53 9.54 21.59
N ARG A 149 6.12 8.35 21.14
CA ARG A 149 5.41 7.34 21.97
C ARG A 149 6.35 6.48 22.83
N GLY A 150 7.65 6.77 22.89
CA GLY A 150 8.65 5.97 23.60
C GLY A 150 8.91 4.60 22.97
N ARG A 151 8.56 4.42 21.69
CA ARG A 151 8.71 3.17 20.94
C ARG A 151 9.72 3.37 19.82
N GLY A 152 10.95 3.74 20.18
CA GLY A 152 12.04 4.00 19.23
C GLY A 152 12.32 2.86 18.23
N PRO A 153 13.26 3.07 17.28
CA PRO A 153 13.64 2.03 16.33
C PRO A 153 14.09 0.77 17.09
N PRO A 154 13.77 -0.43 16.57
CA PRO A 154 14.26 -1.66 17.17
C PRO A 154 15.80 -1.66 17.18
N PRO A 155 16.44 -2.34 18.14
CA PRO A 155 17.88 -2.52 18.11
C PRO A 155 18.29 -3.20 16.78
N PRO A 156 19.49 -2.90 16.25
CA PRO A 156 20.01 -3.61 15.09
C PRO A 156 20.01 -5.12 15.35
N ALA A 157 19.61 -5.90 14.35
CA ALA A 157 19.57 -7.35 14.41
C ALA A 157 20.97 -7.96 14.37
#